data_AF-A0A949EJS6-F1
#
_entry.id   AF-A0A949EJS6-F1
#
_cell.length_a   1.000
_cell.length_b   1.000
_cell.length_c   1.000
_cell.angle_alpha   90.00
_cell.angle_beta   90.00
_cell.angle_gamma   90.00
#
_symmetry.space_group_name_H-M   'P 1'
#
loop_
_entity.id
_entity.type
_entity.pdbx_description
1 polymer ?
#
loop_
_entity_poly.entity_id
_entity_poly.type
_entity_poly.pdbx_seq_one_letter_code
_entity_poly.pdbx_strand_id
1 'polypeptide(L)'
;MKNWMEILLSPPLAFLVFLAIFYFIYFLAGRLAPKLNAVGGKLKSYHCGEDIPGGKLQFGYRLFFFIALFFTMMHVAALVVATLPAGPIAYFGLFYLGMIFLSVAALITRN
;
A
#
# COMPACT_ATOMS: atom_id res chain seq x y z
N MET A 1 15.74 -30.49 -16.37
CA MET A 1 15.33 -30.55 -14.95
C MET A 1 15.23 -29.13 -14.45
N LYS A 2 14.03 -28.66 -14.09
CA LYS A 2 13.86 -27.28 -13.60
C LYS A 2 14.63 -27.13 -12.30
N ASN A 3 15.52 -26.13 -12.21
CA ASN A 3 16.31 -25.88 -11.02
C ASN A 3 15.35 -25.63 -9.85
N TRP A 4 15.48 -26.37 -8.75
CA TRP A 4 14.61 -26.24 -7.57
C TRP A 4 14.52 -24.79 -7.05
N MET A 5 15.60 -24.04 -7.21
CA MET A 5 15.69 -22.63 -6.86
C MET A 5 14.74 -21.74 -7.69
N GLU A 6 14.56 -22.02 -8.99
CA GLU A 6 13.64 -21.29 -9.88
C GLU A 6 12.17 -21.53 -9.51
N ILE A 7 11.86 -22.72 -9.00
CA ILE A 7 10.51 -23.03 -8.52
C ILE A 7 10.25 -22.27 -7.21
N LEU A 8 11.21 -22.33 -6.26
CA LEU A 8 11.09 -21.68 -4.95
C LEU A 8 11.01 -20.15 -5.06
N LEU A 9 11.76 -19.56 -5.99
CA LEU A 9 11.77 -18.11 -6.26
C LEU A 9 10.64 -17.64 -7.18
N SER A 10 9.78 -18.55 -7.65
CA SER A 10 8.61 -18.14 -8.44
C SER A 10 7.69 -17.25 -7.58
N PRO A 11 7.21 -16.09 -8.08
CA PRO A 11 6.48 -15.13 -7.27
C PRO A 11 5.29 -15.71 -6.47
N PRO A 12 4.45 -16.61 -7.03
CA PRO A 12 3.35 -17.21 -6.29
C PRO A 12 3.83 -18.08 -5.11
N LEU A 13 4.87 -18.88 -5.32
CA LEU A 13 5.36 -19.79 -4.29
C LEU A 13 6.11 -19.02 -3.20
N ALA A 14 6.96 -18.06 -3.57
CA ALA A 14 7.63 -17.18 -2.63
C ALA A 14 6.62 -16.45 -1.74
N PHE A 15 5.54 -15.90 -2.33
CA PHE A 15 4.45 -15.27 -1.59
C PHE A 15 3.82 -16.22 -0.56
N LEU A 16 3.49 -17.47 -0.96
CA LEU A 16 2.89 -18.45 -0.05
C LEU A 16 3.83 -18.84 1.09
N VAL A 17 5.12 -18.96 0.82
CA VAL A 17 6.14 -19.24 1.85
C VAL A 17 6.20 -18.09 2.85
N PHE A 18 6.31 -16.84 2.40
CA PHE A 18 6.32 -15.70 3.30
C PHE A 18 5.01 -15.56 4.08
N LEU A 19 3.86 -15.80 3.44
CA LEU A 19 2.56 -15.80 4.09
C LEU A 19 2.50 -16.84 5.22
N ALA A 20 2.98 -18.07 4.96
CA ALA A 20 3.05 -19.12 5.96
C ALA A 20 3.96 -18.73 7.14
N ILE A 21 5.12 -18.12 6.85
CA ILE A 21 6.03 -17.60 7.87
C ILE A 21 5.34 -16.51 8.72
N PHE A 22 4.64 -15.56 8.08
CA PHE A 22 3.90 -14.52 8.80
C PHE A 22 2.85 -15.10 9.74
N TYR A 23 2.04 -16.06 9.27
CA TYR A 23 1.06 -16.73 10.13
C TYR A 23 1.70 -17.52 11.26
N PHE A 24 2.82 -18.19 10.99
CA PHE A 24 3.57 -18.92 12.00
C PHE A 24 4.08 -18.00 13.10
N ILE A 25 4.68 -16.86 12.72
CA ILE A 25 5.15 -15.85 13.67
C ILE A 25 3.96 -15.26 14.45
N TYR A 26 2.86 -14.91 13.78
CA TYR A 26 1.67 -14.37 14.43
C TYR A 26 1.08 -15.35 15.46
N PHE A 27 0.97 -16.63 15.09
CA PHE A 27 0.50 -17.68 15.98
C PHE A 27 1.42 -17.87 17.18
N LEU A 28 2.74 -17.93 16.95
CA LEU A 28 3.73 -18.09 18.01
C LEU A 28 3.75 -16.88 18.94
N ALA A 29 3.72 -15.67 18.39
CA ALA A 29 3.65 -14.42 19.15
C ALA A 29 2.38 -14.37 20.02
N GLY A 30 1.23 -14.74 19.46
CA GLY A 30 -0.03 -14.81 20.20
C GLY A 30 -0.01 -15.84 21.33
N ARG A 31 0.71 -16.96 21.16
CA ARG A 31 0.84 -18.01 22.18
C ARG A 31 1.84 -17.66 23.28
N LEU A 32 2.90 -16.92 22.95
CA LEU A 32 3.89 -16.45 23.92
C LEU A 32 3.43 -15.19 24.67
N ALA A 33 2.48 -14.43 24.11
CA ALA A 33 1.95 -13.22 24.73
C ALA A 33 1.24 -13.53 26.07
N PRO A 34 1.41 -12.69 27.10
CA PRO A 34 0.63 -12.78 28.32
C PRO A 34 -0.88 -12.67 28.02
N LYS A 35 -1.69 -13.50 28.69
CA LYS A 35 -3.14 -13.46 28.54
C LYS A 35 -3.67 -12.08 28.95
N LEU A 36 -4.59 -11.55 28.14
CA LEU A 36 -5.22 -10.27 28.43
C LEU A 36 -6.17 -10.41 29.63
N ASN A 37 -5.89 -9.65 30.70
CA ASN A 37 -6.83 -9.43 31.78
C ASN A 37 -7.56 -8.11 31.51
N ALA A 38 -8.83 -8.18 31.13
CA ALA A 38 -9.69 -7.04 30.84
C ALA A 38 -10.08 -6.28 32.12
N VAL A 39 -9.11 -5.60 32.71
CA VAL A 39 -9.27 -4.82 33.95
C VAL A 39 -8.97 -3.36 33.67
N GLY A 40 -9.84 -2.47 34.17
CA GLY A 40 -9.70 -1.02 34.02
C GLY A 40 -9.87 -0.55 32.56
N GLY A 41 -9.04 0.41 32.15
CA GLY A 41 -9.07 1.02 30.82
C GLY A 41 -8.27 0.30 29.73
N LYS A 42 -7.76 -0.92 29.96
CA LYS A 42 -6.85 -1.62 29.01
C LYS A 42 -7.44 -1.87 27.62
N LEU A 43 -8.76 -1.95 27.54
CA LEU A 43 -9.51 -2.12 26.30
C LEU A 43 -10.13 -0.82 25.78
N LYS A 44 -9.99 0.28 26.51
CA LYS A 44 -10.47 1.60 26.09
C LYS A 44 -9.43 2.25 25.18
N SER A 45 -9.91 3.03 24.21
CA SER A 45 -9.04 3.87 23.37
C SER A 45 -8.22 4.84 24.23
N TYR A 46 -6.97 5.06 23.84
CA TYR A 46 -6.11 6.00 24.55
C TYR A 46 -6.55 7.45 24.27
N HIS A 47 -7.08 8.11 25.30
CA HIS A 47 -7.46 9.53 25.27
C HIS A 47 -6.75 10.29 26.40
N CYS A 48 -5.46 10.03 26.63
CA CYS A 48 -4.70 10.64 27.74
C CYS A 48 -5.35 10.45 29.13
N GLY A 49 -6.15 9.39 29.31
CA GLY A 49 -6.88 9.09 30.55
C GLY A 49 -8.30 9.67 30.62
N GLU A 50 -8.74 10.42 29.61
CA GLU A 50 -10.09 10.97 29.54
C GLU A 50 -11.12 9.92 29.04
N ASP A 51 -12.35 9.98 29.57
CA ASP A 51 -13.45 9.08 29.17
C ASP A 51 -14.29 9.72 28.06
N ILE A 52 -13.70 9.82 26.87
CA ILE A 52 -14.37 10.39 25.69
C ILE A 52 -15.13 9.27 24.95
N PRO A 53 -16.41 9.45 24.61
CA PRO A 53 -17.13 8.47 23.81
C PRO A 53 -16.49 8.32 22.44
N GLY A 54 -16.20 7.08 22.05
CA GLY A 54 -15.60 6.76 20.75
C GLY A 54 -16.52 7.14 19.60
N GLY A 55 -16.20 8.23 18.91
CA GLY A 55 -16.89 8.67 17.69
C GLY A 55 -16.00 8.46 16.45
N LYS A 56 -16.61 8.09 15.33
CA LYS A 56 -15.91 8.12 14.03
C LYS A 56 -15.86 9.58 13.56
N LEU A 57 -14.71 10.22 13.69
CA LEU A 57 -14.52 11.57 13.15
C LEU A 57 -14.23 11.47 11.64
N GLN A 58 -15.01 12.17 10.82
CA GLN A 58 -14.71 12.37 9.41
C GLN A 58 -13.65 13.47 9.30
N PHE A 59 -12.38 13.09 9.20
CA PHE A 59 -11.32 14.05 8.95
C PHE A 59 -11.44 14.63 7.54
N GLY A 60 -11.12 15.92 7.40
CA GLY A 60 -11.03 16.56 6.08
C GLY A 60 -9.85 16.01 5.29
N TYR A 61 -10.07 14.97 4.49
CA TYR A 61 -9.02 14.36 3.65
C TYR A 61 -8.69 15.18 2.38
N ARG A 62 -9.08 16.45 2.29
CA ARG A 62 -8.94 17.26 1.07
C ARG A 62 -7.48 17.34 0.57
N LEU A 63 -6.54 17.50 1.50
CA LEU A 63 -5.09 17.55 1.20
C LEU A 63 -4.52 16.17 0.88
N PHE A 64 -4.92 15.14 1.62
CA PHE A 64 -4.49 13.77 1.38
C PHE A 64 -4.98 13.23 0.04
N PHE A 65 -6.24 13.53 -0.32
CA PHE A 65 -6.86 13.03 -1.54
C PHE A 65 -6.15 13.50 -2.79
N PHE A 66 -5.64 14.74 -2.78
CA PHE A 66 -4.81 15.27 -3.84
C PHE A 66 -3.51 14.45 -4.02
N ILE A 67 -2.82 14.16 -2.92
CA ILE A 67 -1.58 13.36 -2.94
C ILE A 67 -1.86 11.93 -3.40
N ALA A 68 -2.98 11.34 -2.96
CA ALA A 68 -3.39 10.01 -3.37
C ALA A 68 -3.63 9.93 -4.89
N LEU A 69 -4.38 10.88 -5.46
CA LEU A 69 -4.60 10.94 -6.90
C LEU A 69 -3.30 11.13 -7.69
N PHE A 70 -2.44 12.04 -7.24
CA PHE A 70 -1.10 12.21 -7.81
C PHE A 70 -0.32 10.91 -7.82
N PHE A 71 -0.24 10.22 -6.67
CA PHE A 71 0.47 8.95 -6.54
C PHE A 71 -0.10 7.89 -7.49
N THR A 72 -1.42 7.76 -7.60
CA THR A 72 -2.04 6.78 -8.50
C THR A 72 -1.71 7.04 -9.97
N MET A 73 -1.75 8.30 -10.43
CA MET A 73 -1.37 8.66 -11.80
C MET A 73 0.11 8.35 -12.06
N MET A 74 1.00 8.75 -11.14
CA MET A 74 2.43 8.49 -11.28
C MET A 74 2.75 6.99 -11.24
N HIS A 75 2.03 6.21 -10.42
CA HIS A 75 2.21 4.77 -10.33
C HIS A 75 1.85 4.06 -11.65
N VAL A 76 0.70 4.41 -12.23
CA VAL A 76 0.30 3.88 -13.55
C VAL A 76 1.26 4.36 -14.63
N ALA A 77 1.74 5.60 -14.56
CA ALA A 77 2.74 6.11 -15.49
C ALA A 77 4.03 5.29 -15.46
N ALA A 78 4.55 4.99 -14.26
CA ALA A 78 5.72 4.14 -14.09
C ALA A 78 5.49 2.73 -14.63
N LEU A 79 4.32 2.13 -14.38
CA LEU A 79 3.99 0.80 -14.87
C LEU A 79 3.97 0.74 -16.41
N VAL A 80 3.32 1.72 -17.05
CA VAL A 80 3.25 1.80 -18.52
C VAL A 80 4.64 1.99 -19.11
N VAL A 81 5.44 2.93 -18.57
CA VAL A 81 6.81 3.15 -19.05
C VAL A 81 7.70 1.92 -18.88
N ALA A 82 7.60 1.22 -17.75
CA ALA A 82 8.40 0.02 -17.48
C ALA A 82 8.03 -1.18 -18.37
N THR A 83 6.80 -1.22 -18.89
CA THR A 83 6.30 -2.35 -19.70
C THR A 83 6.30 -2.07 -21.21
N LEU A 84 6.63 -0.84 -21.62
CA LEU A 84 6.69 -0.46 -23.04
C LEU A 84 7.87 -1.16 -23.75
N PRO A 85 7.63 -1.86 -24.88
CA PRO A 85 8.70 -2.44 -25.66
C PRO A 85 9.50 -1.36 -26.41
N ALA A 86 10.79 -1.63 -26.63
CA ALA A 86 11.64 -0.76 -27.44
C ALA A 86 11.20 -0.76 -28.92
N GLY A 87 11.39 0.38 -29.59
CA GLY A 87 11.06 0.57 -31.00
C GLY A 87 10.18 1.80 -31.26
N PRO A 88 9.55 1.92 -32.44
CA PRO A 88 8.72 3.08 -32.80
C PRO A 88 7.54 3.33 -31.85
N ILE A 89 7.08 2.31 -31.13
CA ILE A 89 6.01 2.43 -30.12
C ILE A 89 6.46 3.30 -28.93
N ALA A 90 7.76 3.46 -28.67
CA ALA A 90 8.27 4.31 -27.60
C ALA A 90 7.82 5.77 -27.73
N TYR A 91 7.56 6.25 -28.96
CA TYR A 91 7.03 7.59 -29.18
C TYR A 91 5.61 7.78 -28.60
N PHE A 92 4.78 6.72 -28.58
CA PHE A 92 3.50 6.75 -27.87
C PHE A 92 3.69 6.86 -26.35
N GLY A 93 4.74 6.24 -25.80
CA GLY A 93 5.12 6.40 -24.40
C GLY A 93 5.46 7.84 -24.04
N LEU A 94 6.18 8.55 -24.91
CA LEU A 94 6.48 9.97 -24.71
C LEU A 94 5.23 10.84 -24.76
N PHE A 95 4.33 10.59 -25.72
CA PHE A 95 3.02 11.27 -25.79
C PHE A 95 2.19 11.03 -24.53
N TYR A 96 2.12 9.77 -24.07
CA TYR A 96 1.43 9.40 -22.84
C TYR A 96 2.01 10.10 -21.61
N LEU A 97 3.33 10.19 -21.48
CA LEU A 97 3.98 10.96 -20.40
C LEU A 97 3.63 12.45 -20.46
N GLY A 98 3.52 13.03 -21.65
CA GLY A 98 3.00 14.39 -21.83
C GLY A 98 1.58 14.56 -21.28
N MET A 99 0.69 13.61 -21.55
CA MET A 99 -0.68 13.61 -21.03
C MET A 99 -0.73 13.46 -19.50
N ILE A 100 0.12 12.61 -18.93
CA ILE A 100 0.25 12.48 -17.47
C ILE A 100 0.75 13.78 -16.85
N PHE A 101 1.76 14.42 -17.46
CA PHE A 101 2.26 15.70 -17.00
C PHE A 101 1.16 16.77 -16.98
N LEU A 102 0.37 16.88 -18.05
CA LEU A 102 -0.77 17.82 -18.11
C LEU A 102 -1.82 17.51 -17.04
N SER A 103 -2.09 16.22 -16.79
CA SER A 103 -3.05 15.79 -15.76
C SER A 103 -2.57 16.16 -14.35
N VAL A 104 -1.28 15.96 -14.07
CA VAL A 104 -0.65 16.34 -12.81
C VAL A 104 -0.63 17.87 -12.65
N ALA A 105 -0.29 18.61 -13.71
CA ALA A 105 -0.31 20.07 -13.69
C ALA A 105 -1.71 20.60 -13.38
N ALA A 106 -2.74 20.10 -14.06
CA ALA A 106 -4.13 20.46 -13.81
C ALA A 106 -4.59 20.12 -12.38
N LEU A 107 -4.10 19.00 -11.84
CA LEU A 107 -4.39 18.63 -10.46
C LEU A 107 -3.75 19.63 -9.48
N ILE A 108 -2.47 20.02 -9.68
CA ILE A 108 -1.71 20.94 -8.81
C ILE A 108 -2.29 22.36 -8.87
N THR A 109 -2.71 22.82 -10.04
CA THR A 109 -3.22 24.19 -10.25
C THR A 109 -4.70 24.36 -9.94
N ARG A 110 -5.38 23.32 -9.44
CA ARG A 110 -6.76 23.43 -8.96
C ARG A 110 -6.81 24.44 -7.80
N ASN A 111 -7.65 25.46 -7.93
CA ASN A 111 -8.04 26.35 -6.82
C ASN A 111 -9.15 25.70 -5.96
#